data_AF-A0A4Q5UZ76-F1
#
_entry.id   AF-A0A4Q5UZ76-F1
#
_cell.length_a   1.000
_cell.length_b   1.000
_cell.length_c   1.000
_cell.angle_alpha   90.00
_cell.angle_beta   90.00
_cell.angle_gamma   90.00
#
_symmetry.space_group_name_H-M   'P 1'
#
loop_
_entity.id
_entity.type
_entity.pdbx_description
1 polymer ?
#
loop_
_entity_poly.entity_id
_entity_poly.type
_entity_poly.pdbx_seq_one_letter_code
_entity_poly.pdbx_strand_id
1 'polypeptide(L)'
;MIKFVKEPLLSLLFASITLAGNAQQKQLTDDQYFKGNLKGITQQLPTATRWLNNDNLILIRDGKQYVVDARKGTEREATDADKNVNKVVPKAMPFIKNKNVFIKVNEAEVQLTNDDALEINPTVSPDGNYIAYTKKNDLYTVNINSKKETRLTNDGTDLIL
;
A
#
# COMPACT_ATOMS: atom_id res chain seq x y z
N MET A 1 -71.88 -49.26 -21.19
CA MET A 1 -71.58 -48.91 -22.59
C MET A 1 -71.66 -47.39 -22.71
N ILE A 2 -70.51 -46.77 -22.97
CA ILE A 2 -70.21 -45.35 -22.73
C ILE A 2 -70.43 -44.54 -24.01
N LYS A 3 -70.91 -43.30 -23.82
CA LYS A 3 -71.35 -42.30 -24.81
C LYS A 3 -70.18 -41.62 -25.53
N PHE A 4 -70.41 -41.27 -26.79
CA PHE A 4 -69.71 -40.19 -27.50
C PHE A 4 -70.10 -38.81 -26.92
N VAL A 5 -69.19 -37.83 -26.95
CA VAL A 5 -69.36 -36.48 -27.55
C VAL A 5 -68.21 -35.53 -27.14
N LYS A 6 -67.52 -35.02 -28.18
CA LYS A 6 -66.94 -33.68 -28.47
C LYS A 6 -66.08 -32.93 -27.44
N GLU A 7 -64.89 -32.55 -27.90
CA GLU A 7 -63.89 -31.70 -27.24
C GLU A 7 -64.30 -30.24 -27.04
N PRO A 8 -63.57 -29.51 -26.18
CA PRO A 8 -62.87 -28.33 -26.70
C PRO A 8 -61.43 -28.15 -26.21
N LEU A 9 -60.63 -27.55 -27.09
CA LEU A 9 -59.35 -26.87 -26.86
C LEU A 9 -59.18 -26.33 -25.42
N LEU A 10 -58.10 -26.71 -24.75
CA LEU A 10 -57.56 -25.93 -23.64
C LEU A 10 -56.11 -25.57 -23.96
N SER A 11 -55.95 -24.33 -24.40
CA SER A 11 -54.69 -23.64 -24.67
C SER A 11 -53.78 -23.63 -23.44
N LEU A 12 -52.62 -24.28 -23.53
CA LEU A 12 -51.52 -24.10 -22.57
C LEU A 12 -50.87 -22.73 -22.82
N LEU A 13 -51.22 -21.75 -21.99
CA LEU A 13 -50.47 -20.51 -21.88
C LEU A 13 -49.21 -20.78 -21.03
N PHE A 14 -48.08 -21.07 -21.68
CA PHE A 14 -46.78 -21.01 -21.03
C PHE A 14 -46.47 -19.54 -20.73
N ALA A 15 -46.85 -19.07 -19.54
CA ALA A 15 -46.36 -17.82 -19.01
C ALA A 15 -44.87 -18.01 -18.69
N SER A 16 -44.02 -17.75 -19.67
CA SER A 16 -42.60 -17.53 -19.46
C SER A 16 -42.44 -16.32 -18.54
N ILE A 17 -42.33 -16.58 -17.23
CA ILE A 17 -41.88 -15.60 -16.26
C ILE A 17 -40.43 -15.30 -16.61
N THR A 18 -40.21 -14.28 -17.43
CA THR A 18 -38.92 -13.63 -17.54
C THR A 18 -38.62 -13.06 -16.17
N LEU A 19 -37.77 -13.75 -15.40
CA LEU A 19 -37.03 -13.15 -14.30
C LEU A 19 -36.10 -12.11 -14.94
N ALA A 20 -36.66 -10.94 -15.25
CA ALA A 20 -35.88 -9.75 -15.45
C ALA A 20 -35.22 -9.50 -14.09
N GLY A 21 -33.99 -9.99 -13.94
CA GLY A 21 -33.12 -9.62 -12.84
C GLY A 21 -32.93 -8.12 -12.95
N ASN A 22 -33.76 -7.36 -12.23
CA ASN A 22 -33.53 -5.95 -12.03
C ASN A 22 -32.23 -5.88 -11.25
N ALA A 23 -31.12 -5.62 -11.95
CA ALA A 23 -29.92 -5.09 -11.34
C ALA A 23 -30.26 -3.69 -10.84
N GLN A 24 -31.03 -3.62 -9.76
CA GLN A 24 -31.44 -2.38 -9.15
C GLN A 24 -30.23 -1.82 -8.45
N GLN A 25 -29.73 -0.70 -8.95
CA GLN A 25 -28.74 0.09 -8.23
C GLN A 25 -29.33 0.41 -6.86
N LYS A 26 -28.79 -0.22 -5.81
CA LYS A 26 -29.20 0.05 -4.45
C LYS A 26 -28.65 1.41 -4.09
N GLN A 27 -29.54 2.40 -4.00
CA GLN A 27 -29.15 3.73 -3.54
C GLN A 27 -28.60 3.64 -2.12
N LEU A 28 -27.60 4.48 -1.84
CA LEU A 28 -27.07 4.62 -0.50
C LEU A 28 -28.14 5.22 0.41
N THR A 29 -28.26 4.73 1.63
CA THR A 29 -29.15 5.31 2.64
C THR A 29 -28.59 6.64 3.16
N ASP A 30 -29.42 7.46 3.79
CA ASP A 30 -28.98 8.71 4.42
C ASP A 30 -27.86 8.47 5.45
N ASP A 31 -27.91 7.36 6.20
CA ASP A 31 -26.84 6.99 7.13
C ASP A 31 -25.52 6.70 6.39
N GLN A 32 -25.58 6.06 5.22
CA GLN A 32 -24.42 5.78 4.39
C GLN A 32 -23.86 7.07 3.78
N TYR A 33 -24.74 7.96 3.31
CA TYR A 33 -24.38 9.19 2.61
C TYR A 33 -23.89 10.30 3.56
N PHE A 34 -24.59 10.49 4.68
CA PHE A 34 -24.40 11.66 5.56
C PHE A 34 -23.74 11.32 6.90
N LYS A 35 -23.74 10.05 7.34
CA LYS A 35 -23.13 9.64 8.62
C LYS A 35 -21.89 8.77 8.43
N GLY A 36 -21.45 8.54 7.19
CA GLY A 36 -20.27 7.72 6.89
C GLY A 36 -20.41 6.26 7.31
N ASN A 37 -21.64 5.74 7.45
CA ASN A 37 -21.86 4.34 7.81
C ASN A 37 -21.58 3.44 6.60
N LEU A 38 -20.33 3.03 6.41
CA LEU A 38 -19.92 2.21 5.26
C LEU A 38 -20.14 0.70 5.45
N LYS A 39 -20.90 0.29 6.47
CA LYS A 39 -21.18 -1.14 6.71
C LYS A 39 -21.88 -1.75 5.51
N GLY A 40 -21.29 -2.81 4.95
CA GLY A 40 -21.80 -3.48 3.75
C GLY A 40 -21.53 -2.75 2.44
N ILE A 41 -20.86 -1.60 2.48
CA ILE A 41 -20.33 -0.89 1.30
C ILE A 41 -18.84 -1.21 1.15
N THR A 42 -18.09 -1.15 2.25
CA THR A 42 -16.66 -1.41 2.26
C THR A 42 -16.34 -2.67 3.04
N GLN A 43 -15.24 -3.31 2.62
CA GLN A 43 -14.60 -4.37 3.37
C GLN A 43 -13.28 -3.84 3.90
N GLN A 44 -12.99 -4.11 5.18
CA GLN A 44 -11.70 -3.75 5.75
C GLN A 44 -10.60 -4.55 5.05
N LEU A 45 -9.58 -3.85 4.54
CA LEU A 45 -8.41 -4.50 3.98
C LEU A 45 -7.51 -5.03 5.10
N PRO A 46 -6.83 -6.16 4.88
CA PRO A 46 -5.75 -6.59 5.77
C PRO A 46 -4.67 -5.51 5.86
N THR A 47 -4.09 -5.32 7.04
CA THR A 47 -3.05 -4.33 7.28
C THR A 47 -1.67 -4.99 7.38
N ALA A 48 -0.75 -4.63 6.50
CA ALA A 48 0.66 -4.98 6.66
C ALA A 48 1.29 -4.10 7.75
N THR A 49 1.80 -4.73 8.82
CA THR A 49 2.27 -4.00 10.00
C THR A 49 3.77 -3.84 10.06
N ARG A 50 4.54 -4.84 9.63
CA ARG A 50 6.01 -4.78 9.56
C ARG A 50 6.60 -5.90 8.71
N TRP A 51 7.81 -5.65 8.21
CA TRP A 51 8.68 -6.68 7.66
C TRP A 51 9.39 -7.46 8.77
N LEU A 52 9.49 -8.79 8.60
CA LEU A 52 10.33 -9.68 9.40
C LEU A 52 11.73 -9.80 8.80
N ASN A 53 11.81 -9.75 7.47
CA ASN A 53 13.02 -9.81 6.66
C ASN A 53 12.69 -9.31 5.25
N ASN A 54 13.58 -9.51 4.28
CA ASN A 54 13.40 -9.05 2.89
C ASN A 54 12.19 -9.66 2.18
N ASP A 55 11.68 -10.79 2.67
CA ASP A 55 10.70 -11.60 1.94
C ASP A 55 9.40 -11.76 2.72
N ASN A 56 9.42 -11.61 4.04
CA ASN A 56 8.29 -11.94 4.90
C ASN A 56 7.80 -10.72 5.67
N LEU A 57 6.49 -10.55 5.75
CA LEU A 57 5.82 -9.48 6.51
C LEU A 57 4.71 -10.01 7.41
N ILE A 58 4.37 -9.24 8.45
CA ILE A 58 3.20 -9.49 9.30
C ILE A 58 1.99 -8.76 8.74
N LEU A 59 0.96 -9.52 8.40
CA LEU A 59 -0.35 -9.05 7.96
C LEU A 59 -1.38 -9.26 9.07
N ILE A 60 -2.15 -8.24 9.44
CA ILE A 60 -3.31 -8.37 10.31
C ILE A 60 -4.56 -8.50 9.45
N ARG A 61 -5.33 -9.56 9.66
CA ARG A 61 -6.63 -9.82 9.02
C ARG A 61 -7.59 -10.37 10.08
N ASP A 62 -8.74 -9.72 10.26
CA ASP A 62 -9.77 -10.12 11.23
C ASP A 62 -9.24 -10.31 12.66
N GLY A 63 -8.33 -9.43 13.09
CA GLY A 63 -7.69 -9.48 14.41
C GLY A 63 -6.62 -10.58 14.57
N LYS A 64 -6.43 -11.45 13.58
CA LYS A 64 -5.36 -12.45 13.55
C LYS A 64 -4.13 -11.92 12.80
N GLN A 65 -2.96 -12.39 13.21
CA GLN A 65 -1.69 -12.08 12.56
C GLN A 65 -1.25 -13.25 11.69
N TYR A 66 -0.78 -12.94 10.49
CA TYR A 66 -0.25 -13.89 9.52
C TYR A 66 1.14 -13.46 9.09
N VAL A 67 2.02 -14.44 8.88
CA VAL A 67 3.27 -14.25 8.15
C VAL A 67 3.00 -14.50 6.68
N VAL A 68 3.28 -13.51 5.83
CA VAL A 68 3.12 -13.60 4.39
C VAL A 68 4.50 -13.57 3.73
N ASP A 69 4.81 -14.60 2.94
CA ASP A 69 5.94 -14.60 2.02
C ASP A 69 5.55 -13.78 0.77
N ALA A 70 6.11 -12.59 0.63
CA ALA A 70 5.80 -11.65 -0.44
C ALA A 70 6.30 -12.13 -1.81
N ARG A 71 7.24 -13.09 -1.88
CA ARG A 71 7.71 -13.66 -3.14
C ARG A 71 6.79 -14.77 -3.65
N LYS A 72 6.32 -15.62 -2.74
CA LYS A 72 5.53 -16.81 -3.07
C LYS A 72 4.02 -16.60 -2.92
N GLY A 73 3.61 -15.57 -2.20
CA GLY A 73 2.20 -15.33 -1.85
C GLY A 73 1.64 -16.32 -0.83
N THR A 74 2.48 -17.13 -0.19
CA THR A 74 2.04 -18.10 0.82
C THR A 74 1.88 -17.44 2.18
N GLU A 75 0.86 -17.85 2.93
CA GLU A 75 0.57 -17.31 4.27
C GLU A 75 0.45 -18.42 5.33
N ARG A 76 0.84 -18.10 6.57
CA ARG A 76 0.61 -18.94 7.76
C ARG A 76 0.28 -18.07 8.97
N GLU A 77 -0.43 -18.61 9.96
CA GLU A 77 -0.63 -17.88 11.22
C GLU A 77 0.72 -17.57 11.89
N ALA A 78 0.82 -16.38 12.49
CA ALA A 78 2.02 -15.93 13.15
C ALA A 78 2.19 -16.61 14.52
N THR A 79 3.40 -17.07 14.80
CA THR A 79 3.80 -17.65 16.08
C THR A 79 4.38 -16.59 17.01
N ASP A 80 4.59 -16.93 18.29
CA ASP A 80 5.26 -16.01 19.23
C ASP A 80 6.72 -15.74 18.84
N ALA A 81 7.38 -16.67 18.17
CA ALA A 81 8.72 -16.44 17.61
C ALA A 81 8.70 -15.34 16.54
N ASP A 82 7.68 -15.31 15.68
CA ASP A 82 7.54 -14.29 14.65
C ASP A 82 7.33 -12.90 15.27
N LYS A 83 6.57 -12.81 16.37
CA LYS A 83 6.29 -11.56 17.08
C LYS A 83 7.54 -10.94 17.72
N ASN A 84 8.50 -11.77 18.12
CA ASN A 84 9.71 -11.35 18.84
C ASN A 84 10.94 -11.15 17.92
N VAL A 85 10.77 -11.21 16.60
CA VAL A 85 11.85 -10.87 15.65
C VAL A 85 12.17 -9.37 15.74
N ASN A 86 13.46 -9.04 15.92
CA ASN A 86 13.96 -7.68 15.89
C ASN A 86 13.40 -6.92 14.68
N LYS A 87 12.86 -5.72 14.93
CA LYS A 87 12.34 -4.87 13.87
C LYS A 87 13.44 -4.63 12.85
N VAL A 88 13.16 -4.84 11.56
CA VAL A 88 14.09 -4.44 10.50
C VAL A 88 14.19 -2.92 10.57
N VAL A 89 15.25 -2.41 11.20
CA VAL A 89 15.53 -0.98 11.28
C VAL A 89 16.32 -0.61 10.03
N PRO A 90 15.92 0.44 9.29
CA PRO A 90 16.77 0.99 8.23
C PRO A 90 18.15 1.30 8.80
N LYS A 91 19.20 0.74 8.16
CA LYS A 91 20.59 0.78 8.66
C LYS A 91 21.14 2.20 8.83
N ALA A 92 20.56 3.17 8.13
CA ALA A 92 20.82 4.60 8.30
C ALA A 92 19.49 5.35 8.28
N MET A 93 19.30 6.25 9.24
CA MET A 93 18.20 7.22 9.24
C MET A 93 18.76 8.55 8.75
N PRO A 94 18.52 8.93 7.49
CA PRO A 94 18.97 10.22 7.01
C PRO A 94 18.06 11.34 7.54
N PHE A 95 18.64 12.51 7.75
CA PHE A 95 17.92 13.71 8.17
C PHE A 95 18.64 14.97 7.69
N ILE A 96 17.93 16.09 7.66
CA ILE A 96 18.50 17.39 7.31
C ILE A 96 18.86 18.16 8.59
N LYS A 97 20.08 18.68 8.65
CA LYS A 97 20.56 19.56 9.72
C LYS A 97 21.46 20.62 9.10
N ASN A 98 21.27 21.89 9.48
CA ASN A 98 22.02 23.03 8.92
C ASN A 98 22.08 23.00 7.38
N LYS A 99 20.93 22.76 6.72
CA LYS A 99 20.76 22.65 5.26
C LYS A 99 21.37 21.42 4.58
N ASN A 100 22.10 20.59 5.31
CA ASN A 100 22.87 19.49 4.76
C ASN A 100 22.30 18.13 5.17
N VAL A 101 22.60 17.09 4.38
CA VAL A 101 22.27 15.69 4.66
C VAL A 101 23.21 15.12 5.74
N PHE A 102 22.59 14.56 6.77
CA PHE A 102 23.23 13.80 7.84
C PHE A 102 22.63 12.40 7.90
N ILE A 103 23.38 11.47 8.51
CA ILE A 103 22.87 10.16 8.93
C ILE A 103 23.20 9.92 10.40
N LYS A 104 22.36 9.12 11.07
CA LYS A 104 22.65 8.58 12.40
C LYS A 104 23.13 7.14 12.28
N VAL A 105 24.37 6.87 12.68
CA VAL A 105 24.99 5.53 12.70
C VAL A 105 25.42 5.23 14.13
N ASN A 106 24.86 4.18 14.75
CA ASN A 106 25.14 3.83 16.15
C ASN A 106 25.05 5.04 17.10
N GLU A 107 23.99 5.82 16.95
CA GLU A 107 23.73 7.06 17.68
C GLU A 107 24.62 8.27 17.39
N ALA A 108 25.71 8.11 16.65
CA ALA A 108 26.55 9.21 16.20
C ALA A 108 26.00 9.86 14.92
N GLU A 109 26.02 11.19 14.88
CA GLU A 109 25.67 11.95 13.68
C GLU A 109 26.88 12.07 12.75
N VAL A 110 26.67 11.77 11.47
CA VAL A 110 27.69 11.91 10.42
C VAL A 110 27.15 12.83 9.33
N GLN A 111 27.85 13.93 9.08
CA GLN A 111 27.58 14.82 7.96
C GLN A 111 28.05 14.18 6.65
N LEU A 112 27.18 14.12 5.65
CA LEU A 112 27.46 13.54 4.34
C LEU A 112 27.75 14.59 3.27
N THR A 113 27.08 15.73 3.32
CA THR A 113 27.21 16.85 2.37
C THR A 113 27.61 18.12 3.09
N ASN A 114 28.23 19.06 2.37
CA ASN A 114 28.61 20.36 2.90
C ASN A 114 28.46 21.42 1.81
N ASP A 115 27.24 21.91 1.67
CA ASP A 115 26.79 22.82 0.64
C ASP A 115 26.04 24.02 1.24
N ASP A 116 26.02 25.13 0.50
CA ASP A 116 25.33 26.36 0.92
C ASP A 116 23.82 26.31 0.65
N ALA A 117 23.43 25.54 -0.36
CA ALA A 117 22.06 25.37 -0.79
C ALA A 117 21.29 24.43 0.15
N LEU A 118 20.00 24.70 0.34
CA LEU A 118 19.13 23.82 1.13
C LEU A 118 18.93 22.48 0.42
N GLU A 119 19.22 21.40 1.13
CA GLU A 119 18.94 20.03 0.74
C GLU A 119 17.68 19.54 1.46
N ILE A 120 16.83 18.79 0.75
CA ILE A 120 15.55 18.29 1.26
C ILE A 120 15.29 16.85 0.81
N ASN A 121 14.28 16.22 1.43
CA ASN A 121 13.76 14.90 1.08
C ASN A 121 14.80 13.76 1.08
N PRO A 122 15.67 13.64 2.10
CA PRO A 122 16.72 12.65 2.07
C PRO A 122 16.13 11.24 2.28
N THR A 123 16.52 10.29 1.44
CA THR A 123 16.03 8.90 1.46
C THR A 123 17.19 7.93 1.27
N VAL A 124 17.30 6.92 2.14
CA VAL A 124 18.35 5.89 2.06
C VAL A 124 18.02 4.87 0.98
N SER A 125 19.04 4.45 0.22
CA SER A 125 18.92 3.36 -0.75
C SER A 125 18.68 2.01 -0.04
N PRO A 126 17.99 1.04 -0.66
CA PRO A 126 17.73 -0.27 -0.04
C PRO A 126 19.01 -1.04 0.35
N ASP A 127 20.10 -0.85 -0.39
CA ASP A 127 21.40 -1.45 -0.10
C ASP A 127 22.20 -0.69 0.99
N GLY A 128 21.71 0.47 1.43
CA GLY A 128 22.31 1.28 2.48
C GLY A 128 23.61 1.97 2.11
N ASN A 129 23.94 2.08 0.81
CA ASN A 129 25.18 2.70 0.34
C ASN A 129 25.02 4.16 -0.08
N TYR A 130 23.80 4.62 -0.37
CA TYR A 130 23.53 5.95 -0.89
C TYR A 130 22.38 6.63 -0.14
N ILE A 131 22.42 7.96 -0.11
CA ILE A 131 21.25 8.79 0.21
C ILE A 131 20.88 9.58 -1.05
N ALA A 132 19.63 9.47 -1.50
CA ALA A 132 19.05 10.35 -2.49
C ALA A 132 18.43 11.58 -1.81
N TYR A 133 18.56 12.76 -2.40
CA TYR A 133 18.00 14.01 -1.87
C TYR A 133 17.78 15.01 -3.01
N THR A 134 17.03 16.08 -2.73
CA THR A 134 16.81 17.17 -3.68
C THR A 134 17.61 18.39 -3.27
N LYS A 135 18.29 19.03 -4.23
CA LYS A 135 19.02 20.29 -4.05
C LYS A 135 18.77 21.16 -5.29
N LYS A 136 18.31 22.39 -5.10
CA LYS A 136 17.97 23.32 -6.21
C LYS A 136 17.08 22.67 -7.29
N ASN A 137 16.03 21.98 -6.84
CA ASN A 137 15.05 21.26 -7.68
C ASN A 137 15.60 20.11 -8.55
N ASP A 138 16.86 19.73 -8.36
CA ASP A 138 17.43 18.54 -8.99
C ASP A 138 17.59 17.40 -8.00
N LEU A 139 17.57 16.18 -8.55
CA LEU A 139 17.84 14.97 -7.80
C LEU A 139 19.36 14.74 -7.70
N TYR A 140 19.81 14.46 -6.48
CA TYR A 140 21.20 14.11 -6.17
C TYR A 140 21.24 12.80 -5.41
N THR A 141 22.41 12.16 -5.45
CA THR A 141 22.77 11.08 -4.54
C THR A 141 24.11 11.37 -3.89
N VAL A 142 24.29 10.96 -2.64
CA VAL A 142 25.59 10.95 -1.95
C VAL A 142 25.90 9.53 -1.51
N ASN A 143 27.09 9.04 -1.83
CA ASN A 143 27.57 7.76 -1.32
C ASN A 143 27.96 7.90 0.15
N ILE A 144 27.41 7.06 1.03
CA ILE A 144 27.56 7.15 2.48
C ILE A 144 29.03 6.98 2.93
N ASN A 145 29.77 6.06 2.29
CA ASN A 145 31.14 5.75 2.69
C ASN A 145 32.14 6.78 2.17
N SER A 146 32.04 7.13 0.89
CA SER A 146 32.99 8.03 0.21
C SER A 146 32.62 9.51 0.31
N LYS A 147 31.39 9.83 0.75
CA LYS A 147 30.80 11.18 0.72
C LYS A 147 30.77 11.82 -0.66
N LYS A 148 30.90 11.01 -1.72
CA LYS A 148 30.87 11.50 -3.10
C LYS A 148 29.44 11.80 -3.51
N GLU A 149 29.18 13.05 -3.85
CA GLU A 149 27.91 13.51 -4.45
C GLU A 149 27.87 13.22 -5.96
N THR A 150 26.68 12.93 -6.48
CA THR A 150 26.39 12.75 -7.90
C THR A 150 25.03 13.38 -8.20
N ARG A 151 25.02 14.37 -9.09
CA ARG A 151 23.80 14.97 -9.64
C ARG A 151 23.18 14.02 -10.67
N LEU A 152 21.90 13.69 -10.51
CA LEU A 152 21.18 12.76 -11.38
C LEU A 152 20.32 13.45 -12.44
N THR A 153 19.83 14.66 -12.16
CA THR A 153 19.05 15.49 -13.10
C THR A 153 19.66 16.88 -13.22
N ASN A 154 19.38 17.59 -14.31
CA ASN A 154 19.95 18.92 -14.54
C ASN A 154 18.98 19.97 -15.09
N ASP A 155 17.70 19.64 -15.06
CA ASP A 155 16.57 20.39 -15.60
C ASP A 155 15.66 20.96 -14.51
N GLY A 156 16.03 20.84 -13.23
CA GLY A 156 15.31 21.47 -12.14
C GLY A 156 15.24 22.99 -12.26
N THR A 157 14.02 23.54 -12.21
CA THR A 157 13.79 24.99 -12.20
C THR A 157 12.88 25.39 -11.05
N ASP A 158 13.02 26.62 -10.55
CA ASP A 158 12.09 27.19 -9.55
C ASP A 158 10.69 27.44 -10.12
N LEU A 159 10.54 27.40 -11.45
CA LEU A 159 9.30 27.64 -12.14
C LEU A 159 8.50 26.33 -12.23
N ILE A 160 7.76 25.94 -11.19
CA ILE A 160 6.41 25.31 -11.26
C ILE A 160 5.67 25.50 -9.92
N LEU A 161 4.49 26.13 -9.97
CA LEU A 161 3.30 25.77 -9.17
C LEU A 161 2.12 25.64 -10.13
#